data_AF-A0A6A4NGT4-F1
#
_entry.id   AF-A0A6A4NGT4-F1
#
_cell.length_a   1.000
_cell.length_b   1.000
_cell.length_c   1.000
_cell.angle_alpha   90.00
_cell.angle_beta   90.00
_cell.angle_gamma   90.00
#
_symmetry.space_group_name_H-M   'P 1'
#
loop_
_entity.id
_entity.type
_entity.pdbx_description
1 polymer ?
#
loop_
_entity_poly.entity_id
_entity_poly.type
_entity_poly.pdbx_seq_one_letter_code
_entity_poly.pdbx_strand_id
1 'polypeptide(L)'
;MIVDTQGHGNNRKITTFIGGLDLCDGRYDTPEHRIFRDLDTVYEDDYHNPSFSAGTKGPRQAWHDLHCKIEGPAAYDILTNFEQRWKRASKWSELGQRFKRVSHWHDDSLIKLERISWILSPSESTPNDDPELWVSKEGDAQSWNVQVFRSIDSGSLKGFPKNVLEAEAQNLVCAKNLVIDKSIQTAYIHAIRSAQHFIYIENQYFIGSSFAWPSYKEAGADNIIPIELALKIVSKIRSKERFTVYVVIPLWPEGVPSSVSVQEILFWQGQTMQMMYEIIARELKSMHLDNSHPQDYLNFYCLGNREKFRTDVSNSNNSSTNNGDTVSASQKFQRFMIYVHAKGMIVDDEYVMLGSANINQRSLAGSRDTEIAMGAYQPHHTWSKKNGHPHGWVYGYRMSLWAEHMGVINDCFKDPESLDCVKTVNKIAEDNWKNYTAEEFTPLLGHLMKYPISIDANGKVSSLPGFESFPDVGGKVLGSRSTLPDALTT
;
A
#
# COMPACT_ATOMS: atom_id res chain seq x y z
N MET A 1 1.89 7.72 -14.47
CA MET A 1 1.61 8.45 -15.73
C MET A 1 2.18 9.87 -15.65
N ILE A 2 2.68 10.43 -16.75
CA ILE A 2 3.22 11.82 -16.82
C ILE A 2 2.65 12.48 -18.07
N VAL A 3 2.02 13.63 -17.90
CA VAL A 3 1.39 14.39 -18.99
C VAL A 3 1.61 15.88 -18.76
N ASP A 4 1.55 16.67 -19.83
CA ASP A 4 1.41 18.11 -19.73
C ASP A 4 -0.08 18.49 -19.72
N THR A 5 -0.48 19.37 -18.81
CA THR A 5 -1.86 19.84 -18.63
C THR A 5 -1.93 21.36 -18.66
N GLN A 6 -3.15 21.90 -18.65
CA GLN A 6 -3.37 23.35 -18.62
C GLN A 6 -2.79 23.97 -17.33
N GLY A 7 -1.89 24.94 -17.50
CA GLY A 7 -1.34 25.77 -16.43
C GLY A 7 -2.04 27.13 -16.34
N HIS A 8 -1.44 28.07 -15.59
CA HIS A 8 -1.96 29.43 -15.47
C HIS A 8 -1.84 30.20 -16.81
N GLY A 9 -2.90 30.92 -17.18
CA GLY A 9 -2.93 31.67 -18.45
C GLY A 9 -2.85 30.74 -19.67
N ASN A 10 -1.96 31.06 -20.60
CA ASN A 10 -1.73 30.25 -21.82
C ASN A 10 -0.61 29.21 -21.66
N ASN A 11 -0.07 29.06 -20.44
CA ASN A 11 1.01 28.11 -20.18
C ASN A 11 0.46 26.71 -19.90
N ARG A 12 1.33 25.72 -20.04
CA ARG A 12 1.13 24.33 -19.67
C ARG A 12 2.04 23.97 -18.51
N LYS A 13 1.69 22.94 -17.76
CA LYS A 13 2.44 22.43 -16.60
C LYS A 13 2.55 20.92 -16.66
N ILE A 14 3.53 20.35 -15.98
CA ILE A 14 3.62 18.90 -15.82
C ILE A 14 2.67 18.44 -14.71
N THR A 15 1.97 17.34 -14.97
CA THR A 15 1.09 16.66 -14.01
C THR A 15 1.42 15.18 -14.04
N THR A 16 1.59 14.61 -12.85
CA THR A 16 1.99 13.22 -12.71
C THR A 16 1.02 12.43 -11.85
N PHE A 17 1.02 11.13 -12.05
CA PHE A 17 0.20 10.17 -11.33
C PHE A 17 1.07 8.99 -10.90
N ILE A 18 1.05 8.68 -9.61
CA ILE A 18 1.76 7.54 -9.02
C ILE A 18 0.86 6.89 -7.94
N GLY A 19 1.08 5.61 -7.68
CA GLY A 19 0.32 4.82 -6.70
C GLY A 19 0.45 3.33 -6.99
N GLY A 20 -0.51 2.54 -6.49
CA GLY A 20 -0.55 1.10 -6.71
C GLY A 20 -1.25 0.67 -8.00
N LEU A 21 -2.07 1.54 -8.60
CA LEU A 21 -2.82 1.22 -9.82
C LEU A 21 -1.96 1.26 -11.10
N ASP A 22 -1.79 0.10 -11.71
CA ASP A 22 -1.34 -0.05 -13.10
C ASP A 22 -2.51 0.11 -14.09
N LEU A 23 -2.20 0.51 -15.32
CA LEU A 23 -3.17 0.55 -16.43
C LEU A 23 -3.26 -0.82 -17.12
N CYS A 24 -3.83 -1.79 -16.42
CA CYS A 24 -4.03 -3.17 -16.90
C CYS A 24 -5.34 -3.76 -16.38
N ASP A 25 -5.60 -5.01 -16.77
CA ASP A 25 -6.79 -5.79 -16.46
C ASP A 25 -7.00 -5.98 -14.95
N GLY A 26 -8.26 -6.00 -14.52
CA GLY A 26 -8.70 -6.27 -13.15
C GLY A 26 -8.57 -5.10 -12.18
N ARG A 27 -8.00 -3.95 -12.60
CA ARG A 27 -7.73 -2.80 -11.72
C ARG A 27 -8.91 -1.84 -11.61
N TYR A 28 -9.83 -1.86 -12.59
CA TYR A 28 -11.01 -1.00 -12.52
C TYR A 28 -11.94 -1.50 -11.41
N ASP A 29 -12.23 -0.62 -10.45
CA ASP A 29 -13.24 -0.89 -9.43
C ASP A 29 -13.80 0.39 -8.83
N THR A 30 -14.81 0.24 -7.98
CA THR A 30 -15.41 1.30 -7.18
C THR A 30 -15.50 0.86 -5.73
N PRO A 31 -15.71 1.77 -4.76
CA PRO A 31 -15.88 1.42 -3.34
C PRO A 31 -17.00 0.40 -3.04
N GLU A 32 -17.92 0.13 -3.99
CA GLU A 32 -18.93 -0.94 -3.82
C GLU A 32 -18.33 -2.35 -3.92
N HIS A 33 -17.17 -2.49 -4.57
CA HIS A 33 -16.43 -3.74 -4.73
C HIS A 33 -17.29 -4.95 -5.13
N ARG A 34 -18.15 -4.75 -6.15
CA ARG A 34 -19.11 -5.76 -6.62
C ARG A 34 -18.36 -7.02 -7.06
N ILE A 35 -18.87 -8.19 -6.66
CA ILE A 35 -18.24 -9.50 -6.91
C ILE A 35 -19.08 -10.40 -7.84
N PHE A 36 -20.38 -10.14 -7.95
CA PHE A 36 -21.35 -10.81 -8.83
C PHE A 36 -22.28 -9.86 -9.57
N ARG A 37 -22.53 -8.65 -9.06
CA ARG A 37 -23.39 -7.67 -9.75
C ARG A 37 -22.67 -7.02 -10.91
N ASP A 38 -23.44 -6.80 -11.99
CA ASP A 38 -23.08 -6.03 -13.18
C ASP A 38 -21.79 -6.53 -13.87
N LEU A 39 -21.54 -7.85 -13.80
CA LEU A 39 -20.40 -8.50 -14.47
C LEU A 39 -20.47 -8.36 -15.99
N ASP A 40 -21.66 -8.18 -16.55
CA ASP A 40 -21.97 -7.93 -17.97
C ASP A 40 -21.90 -6.44 -18.35
N THR A 41 -21.32 -5.60 -17.49
CA THR A 41 -21.19 -4.16 -17.74
C THR A 41 -19.71 -3.76 -17.88
N VAL A 42 -19.20 -2.91 -16.98
CA VAL A 42 -17.81 -2.46 -16.91
C VAL A 42 -16.81 -3.59 -16.65
N TYR A 43 -17.27 -4.79 -16.27
CA TYR A 43 -16.41 -5.94 -15.98
C TYR A 43 -16.48 -7.06 -17.04
N GLU A 44 -17.28 -6.92 -18.11
CA GLU A 44 -17.52 -8.02 -19.08
C GLU A 44 -16.20 -8.52 -19.70
N ASP A 45 -15.36 -7.58 -20.09
CA ASP A 45 -14.02 -7.83 -20.66
C ASP A 45 -12.88 -7.57 -19.66
N ASP A 46 -13.21 -7.37 -18.37
CA ASP A 46 -12.25 -7.05 -17.28
C ASP A 46 -12.43 -7.97 -16.07
N TYR A 47 -12.94 -9.19 -16.30
CA TYR A 47 -13.10 -10.17 -15.24
C TYR A 47 -11.73 -10.72 -14.80
N HIS A 48 -11.36 -10.45 -13.55
CA HIS A 48 -10.09 -10.88 -12.96
C HIS A 48 -10.31 -11.70 -11.68
N ASN A 49 -9.77 -12.91 -11.63
CA ASN A 49 -9.61 -13.67 -10.37
C ASN A 49 -8.55 -14.78 -10.53
N PRO A 50 -7.31 -14.57 -10.05
CA PRO A 50 -6.23 -15.54 -10.17
C PRO A 50 -6.20 -16.58 -9.03
N SER A 51 -7.15 -16.55 -8.09
CA SER A 51 -7.20 -17.52 -6.98
C SER A 51 -7.81 -18.86 -7.37
N PHE A 52 -8.50 -18.92 -8.51
CA PHE A 52 -9.09 -20.16 -9.03
C PHE A 52 -8.38 -20.60 -10.31
N SER A 53 -8.39 -21.91 -10.58
CA SER A 53 -7.91 -22.46 -11.86
C SER A 53 -8.82 -22.04 -13.00
N ALA A 54 -8.25 -21.88 -14.20
CA ALA A 54 -9.00 -21.57 -15.42
C ALA A 54 -10.20 -22.51 -15.61
N GLY A 55 -11.36 -21.95 -15.99
CA GLY A 55 -12.62 -22.69 -16.13
C GLY A 55 -13.44 -22.86 -14.84
N THR A 56 -12.96 -22.35 -13.70
CA THR A 56 -13.75 -22.33 -12.46
C THR A 56 -14.65 -21.10 -12.42
N LYS A 57 -15.96 -21.29 -12.21
CA LYS A 57 -16.89 -20.19 -11.98
C LYS A 57 -16.77 -19.69 -10.54
N GLY A 58 -16.47 -18.41 -10.38
CA GLY A 58 -16.36 -17.77 -9.09
C GLY A 58 -16.75 -16.29 -9.12
N PRO A 59 -16.69 -15.61 -7.98
CA PRO A 59 -16.76 -14.15 -7.92
C PRO A 59 -15.55 -13.54 -8.62
N ARG A 60 -15.70 -12.34 -9.22
CA ARG A 60 -14.51 -11.54 -9.54
C ARG A 60 -13.76 -11.21 -8.26
N GLN A 61 -12.45 -11.04 -8.35
CA GLN A 61 -11.67 -10.47 -7.26
C GLN A 61 -11.80 -8.96 -7.34
N ALA A 62 -12.52 -8.36 -6.38
CA ALA A 62 -12.60 -6.91 -6.25
C ALA A 62 -11.22 -6.31 -5.93
N TRP A 63 -10.99 -5.06 -6.34
CA TRP A 63 -9.67 -4.42 -6.29
C TRP A 63 -9.73 -3.12 -5.50
N HIS A 64 -9.11 -3.12 -4.33
CA HIS A 64 -8.94 -1.94 -3.48
C HIS A 64 -7.52 -1.41 -3.57
N ASP A 65 -7.35 -0.14 -3.91
CA ASP A 65 -6.04 0.45 -4.16
C ASP A 65 -6.05 1.98 -3.95
N LEU A 66 -4.86 2.56 -3.89
CA LEU A 66 -4.64 3.98 -3.67
C LEU A 66 -3.76 4.56 -4.78
N HIS A 67 -4.15 5.74 -5.27
CA HIS A 67 -3.40 6.46 -6.30
C HIS A 67 -3.51 7.96 -6.07
N CYS A 68 -2.51 8.71 -6.52
CA CYS A 68 -2.51 10.16 -6.35
C CYS A 68 -2.15 10.88 -7.66
N LYS A 69 -2.68 12.09 -7.80
CA LYS A 69 -2.27 13.07 -8.80
C LYS A 69 -1.36 14.08 -8.10
N ILE A 70 -0.23 14.39 -8.70
CA ILE A 70 0.76 15.35 -8.19
C ILE A 70 0.93 16.46 -9.21
N GLU A 71 0.90 17.68 -8.70
CA GLU A 71 1.11 18.92 -9.45
C GLU A 71 2.11 19.79 -8.67
N GLY A 72 2.74 20.75 -9.36
CA GLY A 72 3.76 21.61 -8.77
C GLY A 72 5.18 21.03 -8.87
N PRO A 73 6.15 21.55 -8.11
CA PRO A 73 7.55 21.14 -8.17
C PRO A 73 7.78 19.63 -8.14
N ALA A 74 7.08 18.91 -7.26
CA ALA A 74 7.22 17.45 -7.11
C ALA A 74 6.85 16.65 -8.38
N ALA A 75 6.05 17.22 -9.28
CA ALA A 75 5.74 16.59 -10.57
C ALA A 75 7.00 16.47 -11.46
N TYR A 76 7.92 17.43 -11.37
CA TYR A 76 9.17 17.44 -12.12
C TYR A 76 10.22 16.48 -11.53
N ASP A 77 10.14 16.15 -10.24
CA ASP A 77 10.98 15.11 -9.65
C ASP A 77 10.60 13.72 -10.20
N ILE A 78 9.29 13.47 -10.38
CA ILE A 78 8.79 12.24 -11.00
C ILE A 78 9.16 12.18 -12.49
N LEU A 79 9.11 13.31 -13.20
CA LEU A 79 9.64 13.40 -14.56
C LEU A 79 11.13 13.10 -14.59
N THR A 80 11.92 13.71 -13.71
CA THR A 80 13.35 13.46 -13.59
C THR A 80 13.64 11.98 -13.38
N ASN A 81 12.87 11.31 -12.52
CA ASN A 81 12.98 9.86 -12.35
C ASN A 81 12.74 9.10 -13.67
N PHE A 82 11.68 9.44 -14.41
CA PHE A 82 11.40 8.83 -15.72
C PHE A 82 12.56 9.06 -16.69
N GLU A 83 13.07 10.28 -16.81
CA GLU A 83 14.17 10.59 -17.72
C GLU A 83 15.46 9.84 -17.36
N GLN A 84 15.79 9.76 -16.07
CA GLN A 84 16.97 9.04 -15.58
C GLN A 84 16.90 7.55 -15.94
N ARG A 85 15.72 6.94 -15.81
CA ARG A 85 15.46 5.55 -16.20
C ARG A 85 15.48 5.37 -17.71
N TRP A 86 14.84 6.26 -18.46
CA TRP A 86 14.85 6.24 -19.92
C TRP A 86 16.26 6.28 -20.47
N LYS A 87 17.07 7.25 -20.03
CA LYS A 87 18.49 7.41 -20.42
C LYS A 87 19.36 6.19 -20.08
N ARG A 88 18.96 5.38 -19.09
CA ARG A 88 19.63 4.12 -18.78
C ARG A 88 19.20 3.00 -19.72
N ALA A 89 17.90 2.88 -19.99
CA ALA A 89 17.34 1.85 -20.85
C ALA A 89 17.69 2.06 -22.33
N SER A 90 17.74 3.31 -22.80
CA SER A 90 18.01 3.70 -24.20
C SER A 90 19.50 3.63 -24.60
N LYS A 91 20.40 3.37 -23.65
CA LYS A 91 21.87 3.46 -23.84
C LYS A 91 22.40 2.68 -25.06
N TRP A 92 21.82 1.51 -25.36
CA TRP A 92 22.23 0.68 -26.50
C TRP A 92 21.64 1.16 -27.83
N SER A 93 20.41 1.70 -27.81
CA SER A 93 19.76 2.32 -28.98
C SER A 93 20.52 3.58 -29.43
N GLU A 94 20.92 4.43 -28.48
CA GLU A 94 21.71 5.64 -28.75
C GLU A 94 23.11 5.32 -29.28
N LEU A 95 23.76 4.24 -28.80
CA LEU A 95 25.04 3.79 -29.32
C LEU A 95 24.93 3.33 -30.79
N GLY A 96 23.83 2.66 -31.15
CA GLY A 96 23.51 2.29 -32.53
C GLY A 96 23.20 3.50 -33.43
N GLN A 97 22.50 4.51 -32.89
CA GLN A 97 22.20 5.76 -33.61
C GLN A 97 23.43 6.64 -33.85
N ARG A 98 24.45 6.61 -32.97
CA ARG A 98 25.73 7.34 -33.16
C ARG A 98 26.54 6.90 -34.39
N PHE A 99 26.19 5.76 -35.01
CA PHE A 99 26.74 5.35 -36.31
C PHE A 99 25.99 5.95 -37.51
N LYS A 100 24.86 6.65 -37.30
CA LYS A 100 24.16 7.44 -38.33
C LYS A 100 24.67 8.88 -38.29
N ARG A 101 25.17 9.37 -39.43
CA ARG A 101 25.96 10.62 -39.57
C ARG A 101 25.16 11.93 -39.51
N VAL A 102 23.85 11.92 -39.27
CA VAL A 102 23.03 13.14 -39.22
C VAL A 102 22.01 13.00 -38.09
N SER A 103 22.05 13.93 -37.14
CA SER A 103 21.05 14.06 -36.07
C SER A 103 20.02 15.13 -36.47
N HIS A 104 18.75 14.75 -36.64
CA HIS A 104 17.65 15.69 -36.85
C HIS A 104 16.94 16.02 -35.53
N TRP A 105 16.19 17.13 -35.47
CA TRP A 105 15.31 17.47 -34.34
C TRP A 105 14.32 16.35 -33.95
N HIS A 106 13.99 15.48 -34.91
CA HIS A 106 13.11 14.32 -34.73
C HIS A 106 13.84 13.08 -34.14
N ASP A 107 15.15 13.13 -33.91
CA ASP A 107 15.93 12.03 -33.32
C ASP A 107 16.04 12.09 -31.78
N ASP A 108 15.56 13.17 -31.14
CA ASP A 108 15.54 13.26 -29.68
C ASP A 108 14.48 12.28 -29.13
N SER A 109 14.93 11.12 -28.62
CA SER A 109 14.05 10.10 -28.01
C SER A 109 13.34 10.57 -26.73
N LEU A 110 13.76 11.71 -26.18
CA LEU A 110 13.19 12.33 -24.98
C LEU A 110 12.97 13.82 -25.23
N ILE A 111 11.76 14.30 -24.95
CA ILE A 111 11.39 15.71 -25.11
C ILE A 111 12.18 16.57 -24.12
N LYS A 112 12.79 17.64 -24.60
CA LYS A 112 13.51 18.61 -23.76
C LYS A 112 12.61 19.79 -23.43
N LEU A 113 12.05 19.80 -22.21
CA LEU A 113 11.09 20.84 -21.78
C LEU A 113 11.67 22.25 -21.85
N GLU A 114 12.97 22.42 -21.60
CA GLU A 114 13.69 23.70 -21.75
C GLU A 114 13.54 24.35 -23.14
N ARG A 115 13.19 23.56 -24.18
CA ARG A 115 12.97 24.06 -25.54
C ARG A 115 11.53 24.49 -25.83
N ILE A 116 10.62 24.27 -24.88
CA ILE A 116 9.18 24.50 -25.03
C ILE A 116 8.77 25.63 -24.10
N SER A 117 8.85 26.87 -24.59
CA SER A 117 8.67 28.08 -23.79
C SER A 117 7.29 28.23 -23.12
N TRP A 118 6.27 27.53 -23.62
CA TRP A 118 4.93 27.55 -23.05
C TRP A 118 4.67 26.43 -22.04
N ILE A 119 5.62 25.53 -21.78
CA ILE A 119 5.56 24.61 -20.64
C ILE A 119 6.44 25.20 -19.56
N LEU A 120 5.84 25.58 -18.43
CA LEU A 120 6.61 25.98 -17.26
C LEU A 120 7.44 24.79 -16.79
N SER A 121 8.74 24.96 -16.58
CA SER A 121 9.60 23.89 -16.10
C SER A 121 10.84 24.47 -15.41
N PRO A 122 11.44 23.73 -14.47
CA PRO A 122 12.74 24.11 -13.93
C PRO A 122 13.80 24.26 -15.03
N SER A 123 14.72 25.20 -14.84
CA SER A 123 15.81 25.52 -15.77
C SER A 123 17.00 26.11 -15.01
N GLU A 124 18.11 26.43 -15.69
CA GLU A 124 19.25 27.11 -15.05
C GLU A 124 18.86 28.46 -14.41
N SER A 125 17.85 29.14 -14.94
CA SER A 125 17.32 30.41 -14.41
C SER A 125 16.12 30.25 -13.49
N THR A 126 15.49 29.07 -13.45
CA THR A 126 14.25 28.80 -12.70
C THR A 126 14.45 27.58 -11.81
N PRO A 127 14.71 27.77 -10.50
CA PRO A 127 14.89 26.66 -9.57
C PRO A 127 13.69 25.70 -9.55
N ASN A 128 13.91 24.45 -9.10
CA ASN A 128 12.82 23.47 -8.99
C ASN A 128 11.64 23.95 -8.13
N ASP A 129 11.92 24.73 -7.09
CA ASP A 129 10.91 25.26 -6.16
C ASP A 129 10.55 26.73 -6.45
N ASP A 130 10.68 27.16 -7.71
CA ASP A 130 10.28 28.50 -8.10
C ASP A 130 8.76 28.72 -7.89
N PRO A 131 8.33 29.85 -7.30
CA PRO A 131 6.91 30.16 -7.09
C PRO A 131 6.04 30.15 -8.35
N GLU A 132 6.61 30.32 -9.55
CA GLU A 132 5.88 30.18 -10.81
C GLU A 132 5.43 28.74 -11.09
N LEU A 133 6.10 27.75 -10.49
CA LEU A 133 5.77 26.34 -10.61
C LEU A 133 4.75 25.89 -9.54
N TRP A 134 4.47 26.72 -8.55
CA TRP A 134 3.56 26.37 -7.47
C TRP A 134 2.10 26.31 -7.93
N VAL A 135 1.37 25.32 -7.41
CA VAL A 135 -0.08 25.17 -7.66
C VAL A 135 -0.88 26.20 -6.87
N SER A 136 -0.44 26.47 -5.64
CA SER A 136 -1.02 27.45 -4.72
C SER A 136 0.10 28.16 -3.96
N LYS A 137 -0.18 29.37 -3.49
CA LYS A 137 0.80 30.15 -2.72
C LYS A 137 0.97 29.54 -1.32
N GLU A 138 2.12 29.71 -0.70
CA GLU A 138 2.38 29.23 0.69
C GLU A 138 1.33 29.67 1.72
N GLY A 139 0.71 30.84 1.55
CA GLY A 139 -0.33 31.34 2.44
C GLY A 139 -1.71 30.67 2.24
N ASP A 140 -1.88 29.84 1.22
CA ASP A 140 -3.12 29.12 0.96
C ASP A 140 -3.26 27.94 1.93
N ALA A 141 -4.39 27.88 2.64
CA ALA A 141 -4.71 26.78 3.55
C ALA A 141 -4.74 25.41 2.83
N GLN A 142 -4.98 25.40 1.52
CA GLN A 142 -5.03 24.20 0.69
C GLN A 142 -3.68 23.82 0.09
N SER A 143 -2.61 24.53 0.42
CA SER A 143 -1.25 24.20 -0.03
C SER A 143 -0.77 22.87 0.55
N TRP A 144 0.13 22.22 -0.21
CA TRP A 144 0.74 20.95 0.14
C TRP A 144 2.25 21.04 0.00
N ASN A 145 2.94 20.48 0.98
CA ASN A 145 4.36 20.17 0.85
C ASN A 145 4.47 18.70 0.48
N VAL A 146 5.13 18.42 -0.64
CA VAL A 146 5.23 17.08 -1.22
C VAL A 146 6.69 16.74 -1.46
N GLN A 147 7.11 15.53 -1.08
CA GLN A 147 8.42 15.00 -1.36
C GLN A 147 8.29 13.65 -2.08
N VAL A 148 9.11 13.44 -3.11
CA VAL A 148 9.15 12.19 -3.87
C VAL A 148 10.27 11.30 -3.33
N PHE A 149 9.95 10.02 -3.15
CA PHE A 149 10.85 8.99 -2.64
C PHE A 149 10.94 7.83 -3.61
N ARG A 150 12.06 7.10 -3.60
CA ARG A 150 12.29 5.94 -4.45
C ARG A 150 12.97 4.78 -3.73
N SER A 151 12.79 3.60 -4.32
CA SER A 151 13.68 2.45 -4.16
C SER A 151 14.27 2.21 -5.53
N ILE A 152 15.53 2.55 -5.77
CA ILE A 152 16.16 2.37 -7.10
C ILE A 152 17.67 2.34 -6.98
N ASP A 153 18.35 1.66 -7.90
CA ASP A 153 19.81 1.61 -7.95
C ASP A 153 20.41 2.13 -9.26
N SER A 154 21.73 2.32 -9.25
CA SER A 154 22.54 2.74 -10.40
C SER A 154 22.51 1.78 -11.60
N GLY A 155 21.98 0.57 -11.43
CA GLY A 155 21.72 -0.37 -12.52
C GLY A 155 20.51 0.04 -13.35
N SER A 156 19.53 0.69 -12.72
CA SER A 156 18.21 1.02 -13.28
C SER A 156 18.05 2.47 -13.73
N LEU A 157 19.02 3.35 -13.43
CA LEU A 157 19.00 4.75 -13.85
C LEU A 157 20.36 5.29 -14.26
N LYS A 158 20.36 6.47 -14.90
CA LYS A 158 21.56 7.26 -15.21
C LYS A 158 21.48 8.58 -14.45
N GLY A 159 22.56 8.98 -13.78
CA GLY A 159 22.64 10.27 -13.07
C GLY A 159 23.15 10.17 -11.63
N PHE A 160 23.19 8.97 -11.04
CA PHE A 160 23.81 8.82 -9.72
C PHE A 160 25.31 9.16 -9.73
N PRO A 161 25.80 9.74 -8.61
CA PRO A 161 27.22 10.01 -8.45
C PRO A 161 28.03 8.70 -8.52
N LYS A 162 29.27 8.80 -9.00
CA LYS A 162 30.19 7.66 -9.08
C LYS A 162 31.10 7.55 -7.85
N ASN A 163 31.26 8.65 -7.13
CA ASN A 163 32.08 8.73 -5.93
C ASN A 163 31.22 8.39 -4.70
N VAL A 164 31.74 7.57 -3.80
CA VAL A 164 31.05 7.16 -2.57
C VAL A 164 30.72 8.35 -1.68
N LEU A 165 31.63 9.32 -1.52
CA LEU A 165 31.41 10.50 -0.68
C LEU A 165 30.30 11.40 -1.25
N GLU A 166 30.22 11.54 -2.57
CA GLU A 166 29.14 12.28 -3.24
C GLU A 166 27.80 11.56 -3.11
N ALA A 167 27.81 10.22 -3.18
CA ALA A 167 26.61 9.40 -2.97
C ALA A 167 26.08 9.54 -1.54
N GLU A 168 26.96 9.41 -0.55
CA GLU A 168 26.61 9.56 0.87
C GLU A 168 26.11 10.96 1.19
N ALA A 169 26.71 12.01 0.59
CA ALA A 169 26.23 13.39 0.73
C ALA A 169 24.81 13.60 0.18
N GLN A 170 24.34 12.72 -0.71
CA GLN A 170 22.98 12.71 -1.25
C GLN A 170 22.08 11.68 -0.55
N ASN A 171 22.50 11.13 0.60
CA ASN A 171 21.81 10.07 1.35
C ASN A 171 21.62 8.76 0.56
N LEU A 172 22.50 8.48 -0.41
CA LEU A 172 22.53 7.23 -1.16
C LEU A 172 23.44 6.21 -0.46
N VAL A 173 23.09 4.94 -0.57
CA VAL A 173 23.84 3.82 0.01
C VAL A 173 24.67 3.13 -1.06
N CYS A 174 25.97 2.97 -0.83
CA CYS A 174 26.85 2.20 -1.70
C CYS A 174 26.96 0.75 -1.21
N ALA A 175 26.49 -0.22 -2.01
CA ALA A 175 26.64 -1.64 -1.69
C ALA A 175 26.78 -2.50 -2.95
N LYS A 176 27.63 -3.53 -2.90
CA LYS A 176 27.84 -4.50 -3.99
C LYS A 176 28.07 -3.85 -5.37
N ASN A 177 28.88 -2.78 -5.42
CA ASN A 177 29.16 -1.99 -6.63
C ASN A 177 27.96 -1.22 -7.22
N LEU A 178 26.88 -1.07 -6.45
CA LEU A 178 25.73 -0.25 -6.80
C LEU A 178 25.63 0.94 -5.86
N VAL A 179 25.21 2.08 -6.40
CA VAL A 179 24.67 3.20 -5.63
C VAL A 179 23.16 3.00 -5.56
N ILE A 180 22.60 3.03 -4.35
CA ILE A 180 21.23 2.62 -4.05
C ILE A 180 20.51 3.77 -3.32
N ASP A 181 19.36 4.16 -3.84
CA ASP A 181 18.39 5.02 -3.18
C ASP A 181 17.38 4.13 -2.44
N LYS A 182 17.28 4.33 -1.12
CA LYS A 182 16.29 3.68 -0.24
C LYS A 182 15.42 4.71 0.46
N SER A 183 15.23 5.87 -0.16
CA SER A 183 14.50 7.00 0.44
C SER A 183 13.06 6.65 0.80
N ILE A 184 12.41 5.68 0.14
CA ILE A 184 11.10 5.16 0.57
C ILE A 184 11.18 4.57 1.97
N GLN A 185 12.11 3.66 2.22
CA GLN A 185 12.28 3.06 3.54
C GLN A 185 12.59 4.12 4.59
N THR A 186 13.50 5.05 4.28
CA THR A 186 13.83 6.17 5.16
C THR A 186 12.60 7.03 5.48
N ALA A 187 11.77 7.35 4.49
CA ALA A 187 10.55 8.13 4.68
C ALA A 187 9.55 7.42 5.60
N TYR A 188 9.32 6.12 5.39
CA TYR A 188 8.50 5.30 6.30
C TYR A 188 9.02 5.37 7.74
N ILE A 189 10.34 5.17 7.94
CA ILE A 189 10.96 5.21 9.27
C ILE A 189 10.74 6.58 9.92
N HIS A 190 11.00 7.68 9.20
CA HIS A 190 10.83 9.03 9.72
C HIS A 190 9.38 9.34 10.09
N ALA A 191 8.43 8.95 9.25
CA ALA A 191 7.00 9.13 9.52
C ALA A 191 6.56 8.33 10.76
N ILE A 192 6.97 7.06 10.87
CA ILE A 192 6.67 6.21 12.04
C ILE A 192 7.28 6.82 13.31
N ARG A 193 8.56 7.22 13.27
CA ARG A 193 9.25 7.80 14.42
C ARG A 193 8.67 9.14 14.85
N SER A 194 8.08 9.90 13.93
CA SER A 194 7.44 11.18 14.22
C SER A 194 6.01 11.03 14.75
N ALA A 195 5.36 9.88 14.50
CA ALA A 195 3.97 9.63 14.87
C ALA A 195 3.72 9.82 16.38
N GLN A 196 2.61 10.47 16.69
CA GLN A 196 2.21 10.89 18.03
C GLN A 196 0.92 10.24 18.52
N HIS A 197 -0.05 10.00 17.65
CA HIS A 197 -1.42 9.57 17.99
C HIS A 197 -1.74 8.20 17.37
N PHE A 198 -1.64 8.07 16.05
CA PHE A 198 -1.95 6.82 15.38
C PHE A 198 -1.29 6.69 14.01
N ILE A 199 -1.23 5.44 13.53
CA ILE A 199 -0.81 5.11 12.17
C ILE A 199 -1.88 4.21 11.55
N TYR A 200 -2.30 4.53 10.33
CA TYR A 200 -3.18 3.72 9.50
C TYR A 200 -2.44 3.29 8.24
N ILE A 201 -2.30 1.98 8.00
CA ILE A 201 -1.57 1.41 6.87
C ILE A 201 -2.52 0.54 6.07
N GLU A 202 -2.48 0.69 4.76
CA GLU A 202 -3.05 -0.27 3.81
C GLU A 202 -1.92 -0.76 2.90
N ASN A 203 -1.62 -2.06 2.92
CA ASN A 203 -0.52 -2.60 2.14
C ASN A 203 -0.80 -4.01 1.61
N GLN A 204 -0.37 -4.30 0.38
CA GLN A 204 -0.48 -5.64 -0.21
C GLN A 204 0.35 -6.69 0.55
N TYR A 205 1.50 -6.30 1.11
CA TYR A 205 2.35 -7.16 1.91
C TYR A 205 2.75 -6.49 3.21
N PHE A 206 2.96 -7.30 4.26
CA PHE A 206 3.46 -6.82 5.53
C PHE A 206 4.47 -7.80 6.12
N ILE A 207 5.71 -7.70 5.64
CA ILE A 207 6.82 -8.61 5.93
C ILE A 207 8.09 -7.79 6.17
N GLY A 208 8.79 -8.09 7.26
CA GLY A 208 10.09 -7.46 7.48
C GLY A 208 10.63 -7.68 8.88
N SER A 209 11.81 -7.12 9.09
CA SER A 209 12.59 -7.19 10.33
C SER A 209 12.93 -8.64 10.69
N SER A 210 13.32 -9.46 9.70
CA SER A 210 13.53 -10.89 9.92
C SER A 210 14.53 -11.19 11.01
N PHE A 211 15.57 -10.37 11.17
CA PHE A 211 16.56 -10.48 12.23
C PHE A 211 15.95 -10.52 13.65
N ALA A 212 14.73 -10.01 13.84
CA ALA A 212 14.00 -10.00 15.10
C ALA A 212 12.87 -11.05 15.17
N TRP A 213 12.61 -11.82 14.10
CA TRP A 213 11.62 -12.90 14.14
C TRP A 213 11.97 -13.97 15.18
N PRO A 214 10.95 -14.66 15.74
CA PRO A 214 11.19 -15.73 16.71
C PRO A 214 11.93 -16.92 16.08
N SER A 215 11.78 -17.12 14.77
CA SER A 215 12.51 -18.12 13.98
C SER A 215 12.89 -17.56 12.60
N TYR A 216 13.81 -18.20 11.88
CA TYR A 216 14.26 -17.80 10.53
C TYR A 216 14.85 -16.37 10.45
N LYS A 217 15.72 -16.02 11.41
CA LYS A 217 16.29 -14.66 11.50
C LYS A 217 17.11 -14.22 10.29
N GLU A 218 17.70 -15.19 9.60
CA GLU A 218 18.54 -14.99 8.42
C GLU A 218 17.78 -15.03 7.07
N ALA A 219 16.44 -14.92 7.09
CA ALA A 219 15.64 -14.92 5.85
C ALA A 219 15.92 -13.74 4.92
N GLY A 220 16.62 -12.71 5.41
CA GLY A 220 17.06 -11.55 4.64
C GLY A 220 15.96 -10.53 4.35
N ALA A 221 14.88 -10.52 5.13
CA ALA A 221 13.86 -9.48 5.11
C ALA A 221 14.24 -8.33 6.05
N ASP A 222 15.38 -7.68 5.76
CA ASP A 222 16.06 -6.76 6.67
C ASP A 222 15.39 -5.40 6.83
N ASN A 223 14.29 -5.13 6.12
CA ASN A 223 13.59 -3.86 6.25
C ASN A 223 13.06 -3.67 7.68
N ILE A 224 13.20 -2.47 8.24
CA ILE A 224 12.91 -2.23 9.65
C ILE A 224 11.51 -1.68 9.93
N ILE A 225 10.60 -1.68 8.95
CA ILE A 225 9.28 -1.05 9.10
C ILE A 225 8.44 -1.73 10.20
N PRO A 226 8.31 -3.08 10.23
CA PRO A 226 7.54 -3.74 11.29
C PRO A 226 8.11 -3.51 12.70
N ILE A 227 9.44 -3.57 12.86
CA ILE A 227 10.05 -3.35 14.18
C ILE A 227 9.94 -1.89 14.64
N GLU A 228 10.07 -0.91 13.75
CA GLU A 228 9.87 0.52 14.09
C GLU A 228 8.45 0.79 14.58
N LEU A 229 7.43 0.18 13.97
CA LEU A 229 6.03 0.26 14.43
C LEU A 229 5.87 -0.34 15.84
N ALA A 230 6.41 -1.54 16.08
CA ALA A 230 6.33 -2.18 17.40
C ALA A 230 7.07 -1.36 18.47
N LEU A 231 8.25 -0.82 18.15
CA LEU A 231 9.03 0.02 19.07
C LEU A 231 8.38 1.39 19.31
N LYS A 232 7.69 1.96 18.31
CA LYS A 232 6.87 3.17 18.49
C LYS A 232 5.72 2.91 19.47
N ILE A 233 5.00 1.80 19.34
CA ILE A 233 3.97 1.41 20.31
C ILE A 233 4.58 1.25 21.71
N VAL A 234 5.70 0.54 21.83
CA VAL A 234 6.41 0.35 23.10
C VAL A 234 6.81 1.68 23.74
N SER A 235 7.33 2.64 22.96
CA SER A 235 7.72 3.94 23.52
C SER A 235 6.51 4.74 24.03
N LYS A 236 5.36 4.61 23.38
CA LYS A 236 4.09 5.23 23.81
C LYS A 236 3.53 4.56 25.06
N ILE A 237 3.56 3.23 25.14
CA ILE A 237 3.22 2.47 26.35
C ILE A 237 4.08 2.92 27.54
N ARG A 238 5.40 3.01 27.37
CA ARG A 238 6.33 3.48 28.42
C ARG A 238 6.02 4.89 28.88
N SER A 239 5.65 5.75 27.95
CA SER A 239 5.30 7.15 28.21
C SER A 239 3.87 7.32 28.73
N LYS A 240 3.09 6.23 28.80
CA LYS A 240 1.65 6.24 29.15
C LYS A 240 0.83 7.16 28.24
N GLU A 241 1.26 7.29 27.00
CA GLU A 241 0.56 8.05 25.96
C GLU A 241 -0.26 7.09 25.11
N ARG A 242 -1.48 7.51 24.76
CA ARG A 242 -2.33 6.69 23.91
C ARG A 242 -1.77 6.67 22.49
N PHE A 243 -1.69 5.47 21.90
CA PHE A 243 -1.25 5.30 20.53
C PHE A 243 -1.87 4.05 19.91
N THR A 244 -2.12 4.05 18.61
CA THR A 244 -2.64 2.87 17.91
C THR A 244 -2.12 2.75 16.48
N VAL A 245 -1.88 1.51 16.05
CA VAL A 245 -1.56 1.15 14.67
C VAL A 245 -2.65 0.24 14.11
N TYR A 246 -3.19 0.62 12.97
CA TYR A 246 -4.17 -0.12 12.17
C TYR A 246 -3.51 -0.57 10.88
N VAL A 247 -3.56 -1.85 10.55
CA VAL A 247 -2.96 -2.41 9.34
C VAL A 247 -4.02 -3.20 8.57
N VAL A 248 -4.30 -2.79 7.33
CA VAL A 248 -5.19 -3.48 6.41
C VAL A 248 -4.34 -4.16 5.33
N ILE A 249 -4.46 -5.47 5.21
CA ILE A 249 -3.73 -6.33 4.27
C ILE A 249 -4.72 -7.23 3.53
N PRO A 250 -4.39 -7.79 2.36
CA PRO A 250 -5.30 -8.72 1.70
C PRO A 250 -5.47 -9.98 2.57
N LEU A 251 -6.62 -10.66 2.43
CA LEU A 251 -6.88 -11.90 3.17
C LEU A 251 -5.81 -12.96 2.84
N TRP A 252 -5.36 -13.00 1.59
CA TRP A 252 -4.12 -13.66 1.15
C TRP A 252 -3.49 -12.89 -0.02
N PRO A 253 -2.17 -13.00 -0.26
CA PRO A 253 -1.51 -12.49 -1.46
C PRO A 253 -2.11 -13.06 -2.75
N GLU A 254 -2.14 -12.27 -3.82
CA GLU A 254 -2.73 -12.66 -5.10
C GLU A 254 -2.20 -14.01 -5.63
N GLY A 255 -3.10 -14.81 -6.18
CA GLY A 255 -2.84 -16.16 -6.66
C GLY A 255 -3.61 -17.23 -5.88
N VAL A 256 -3.27 -18.50 -6.14
CA VAL A 256 -3.92 -19.65 -5.51
C VAL A 256 -3.46 -19.74 -4.04
N PRO A 257 -4.36 -19.66 -3.04
CA PRO A 257 -3.99 -19.58 -1.62
C PRO A 257 -3.18 -20.75 -1.10
N SER A 258 -3.44 -21.95 -1.63
CA SER A 258 -2.72 -23.18 -1.28
C SER A 258 -1.41 -23.38 -2.04
N SER A 259 -1.04 -22.47 -2.94
CA SER A 259 0.22 -22.56 -3.67
C SER A 259 1.43 -22.36 -2.75
N VAL A 260 2.55 -22.93 -3.14
CA VAL A 260 3.79 -22.91 -2.35
C VAL A 260 4.27 -21.48 -2.08
N SER A 261 4.22 -20.61 -3.09
CA SER A 261 4.62 -19.21 -2.98
C SER A 261 3.74 -18.43 -2.00
N VAL A 262 2.41 -18.52 -2.15
CA VAL A 262 1.46 -17.81 -1.28
C VAL A 262 1.58 -18.30 0.16
N GLN A 263 1.67 -19.61 0.37
CA GLN A 263 1.83 -20.18 1.71
C GLN A 263 3.14 -19.76 2.37
N GLU A 264 4.22 -19.58 1.63
CA GLU A 264 5.48 -19.11 2.21
C GLU A 264 5.45 -17.62 2.55
N ILE A 265 4.83 -16.78 1.71
CA ILE A 265 4.63 -15.35 2.00
C ILE A 265 3.80 -15.18 3.27
N LEU A 266 2.70 -15.93 3.41
CA LEU A 266 1.86 -15.92 4.61
C LEU A 266 2.63 -16.38 5.86
N PHE A 267 3.57 -17.32 5.70
CA PHE A 267 4.44 -17.74 6.79
C PHE A 267 5.32 -16.58 7.28
N TRP A 268 5.95 -15.83 6.37
CA TRP A 268 6.76 -14.65 6.72
C TRP A 268 5.94 -13.52 7.36
N GLN A 269 4.73 -13.30 6.86
CA GLN A 269 3.78 -12.37 7.48
C GLN A 269 3.45 -12.81 8.92
N GLY A 270 3.19 -14.10 9.14
CA GLY A 270 2.98 -14.67 10.47
C GLY A 270 4.17 -14.47 11.41
N GLN A 271 5.40 -14.68 10.95
CA GLN A 271 6.62 -14.41 11.75
C GLN A 271 6.74 -12.92 12.11
N THR A 272 6.40 -12.04 11.17
CA THR A 272 6.43 -10.59 11.38
C THR A 272 5.39 -10.16 12.42
N MET A 273 4.15 -10.64 12.30
CA MET A 273 3.09 -10.39 13.29
C MET A 273 3.48 -10.92 14.68
N GLN A 274 4.02 -12.14 14.75
CA GLN A 274 4.46 -12.78 16.00
C GLN A 274 5.52 -11.92 16.71
N MET A 275 6.55 -11.48 15.98
CA MET A 275 7.57 -10.58 16.51
C MET A 275 6.96 -9.31 17.11
N MET A 276 6.09 -8.62 16.35
CA MET A 276 5.51 -7.35 16.80
C MET A 276 4.67 -7.52 18.07
N TYR A 277 3.79 -8.52 18.10
CA TYR A 277 2.92 -8.76 19.25
C TYR A 277 3.70 -9.21 20.48
N GLU A 278 4.76 -10.03 20.35
CA GLU A 278 5.62 -10.38 21.48
C GLU A 278 6.35 -9.18 22.08
N ILE A 279 6.84 -8.27 21.23
CA ILE A 279 7.50 -7.04 21.67
C ILE A 279 6.53 -6.18 22.49
N ILE A 280 5.30 -5.99 22.00
CA ILE A 280 4.27 -5.20 22.68
C ILE A 280 3.82 -5.88 23.97
N ALA A 281 3.50 -7.18 23.94
CA ALA A 281 3.05 -7.93 25.11
C ALA A 281 4.09 -7.97 26.23
N ARG A 282 5.37 -8.09 25.88
CA ARG A 282 6.47 -8.01 26.85
C ARG A 282 6.49 -6.65 27.55
N GLU A 283 6.27 -5.57 26.80
CA GLU A 283 6.25 -4.22 27.37
C GLU A 283 5.04 -3.96 28.27
N LEU A 284 3.85 -4.43 27.87
CA LEU A 284 2.65 -4.32 28.72
C LEU A 284 2.86 -4.98 30.08
N LYS A 285 3.51 -6.15 30.10
CA LYS A 285 3.87 -6.86 31.34
C LYS A 285 4.92 -6.13 32.16
N SER A 286 5.99 -5.62 31.52
CA SER A 286 7.01 -4.86 32.27
C SER A 286 6.46 -3.57 32.89
N MET A 287 5.46 -2.98 32.25
CA MET A 287 4.74 -1.80 32.73
C MET A 287 3.57 -2.13 33.69
N HIS A 288 3.36 -3.41 34.01
CA HIS A 288 2.30 -3.89 34.91
C HIS A 288 0.89 -3.46 34.45
N LEU A 289 0.67 -3.48 33.13
CA LEU A 289 -0.61 -3.18 32.49
C LEU A 289 -1.41 -4.47 32.24
N ASP A 290 -1.66 -5.25 33.29
CA ASP A 290 -2.24 -6.60 33.21
C ASP A 290 -3.66 -6.64 32.61
N ASN A 291 -4.36 -5.50 32.62
CA ASN A 291 -5.70 -5.35 32.04
C ASN A 291 -5.67 -4.87 30.57
N SER A 292 -4.49 -4.64 29.99
CA SER A 292 -4.33 -4.23 28.59
C SER A 292 -3.99 -5.42 27.71
N HIS A 293 -4.47 -5.39 26.47
CA HIS A 293 -4.17 -6.40 25.47
C HIS A 293 -3.29 -5.81 24.35
N PRO A 294 -2.40 -6.59 23.70
CA PRO A 294 -1.64 -6.08 22.56
C PRO A 294 -2.51 -5.50 21.43
N GLN A 295 -3.72 -6.05 21.25
CA GLN A 295 -4.71 -5.55 20.28
C GLN A 295 -5.41 -4.25 20.70
N ASP A 296 -5.13 -3.71 21.88
CA ASP A 296 -5.47 -2.33 22.20
C ASP A 296 -4.57 -1.34 21.44
N TYR A 297 -3.42 -1.79 20.91
CA TYR A 297 -2.41 -0.93 20.28
C TYR A 297 -2.08 -1.29 18.83
N LEU A 298 -2.14 -2.57 18.45
CA LEU A 298 -1.83 -3.04 17.10
C LEU A 298 -2.94 -3.96 16.60
N ASN A 299 -3.51 -3.65 15.44
CA ASN A 299 -4.56 -4.48 14.85
C ASN A 299 -4.35 -4.71 13.36
N PHE A 300 -4.51 -5.96 12.94
CA PHE A 300 -4.52 -6.37 11.54
C PHE A 300 -5.94 -6.69 11.07
N TYR A 301 -6.25 -6.24 9.87
CA TYR A 301 -7.53 -6.38 9.20
C TYR A 301 -7.33 -6.81 7.76
N CYS A 302 -8.41 -7.25 7.13
CA CYS A 302 -8.51 -7.50 5.70
C CYS A 302 -9.87 -7.04 5.19
N LEU A 303 -10.07 -7.04 3.87
CA LEU A 303 -11.31 -6.63 3.25
C LEU A 303 -12.04 -7.81 2.60
N GLY A 304 -13.36 -7.80 2.67
CA GLY A 304 -14.21 -8.82 2.06
C GLY A 304 -15.56 -8.27 1.65
N ASN A 305 -16.20 -8.95 0.70
CA ASN A 305 -17.56 -8.66 0.30
C ASN A 305 -18.40 -9.93 0.31
N ARG A 306 -19.70 -9.75 0.55
CA ARG A 306 -20.71 -10.80 0.47
C ARG A 306 -21.94 -10.25 -0.24
N GLU A 307 -22.25 -10.81 -1.41
CA GLU A 307 -23.21 -10.21 -2.32
C GLU A 307 -24.26 -11.23 -2.78
N LYS A 308 -25.53 -10.93 -2.52
CA LYS A 308 -26.63 -11.82 -2.89
C LYS A 308 -26.85 -11.79 -4.39
N PHE A 309 -27.04 -12.96 -5.01
CA PHE A 309 -27.52 -13.02 -6.39
C PHE A 309 -28.87 -12.30 -6.52
N ARG A 310 -29.05 -11.49 -7.57
CA ARG A 310 -30.38 -10.94 -7.89
C ARG A 310 -31.34 -12.10 -8.18
N THR A 311 -32.47 -12.13 -7.49
CA THR A 311 -33.53 -13.15 -7.65
C THR A 311 -34.22 -13.13 -9.03
N ASP A 312 -33.97 -12.08 -9.84
CA ASP A 312 -34.68 -11.84 -11.10
C ASP A 312 -34.03 -12.46 -12.35
N VAL A 313 -32.92 -13.20 -12.22
CA VAL A 313 -32.33 -13.98 -13.34
C VAL A 313 -32.54 -15.48 -13.12
N SER A 314 -33.75 -15.85 -12.71
CA SER A 314 -34.20 -17.24 -12.77
C SER A 314 -34.76 -17.62 -14.14
N ASN A 315 -34.75 -16.74 -15.18
CA ASN A 315 -35.35 -17.08 -16.47
C ASN A 315 -34.83 -16.40 -17.76
N SER A 316 -33.63 -15.81 -17.79
CA SER A 316 -33.08 -15.35 -19.07
C SER A 316 -31.60 -15.70 -19.21
N ASN A 317 -31.35 -16.59 -20.17
CA ASN A 317 -30.07 -17.06 -20.70
C ASN A 317 -29.39 -18.20 -19.93
N ASN A 318 -29.99 -19.38 -20.10
CA ASN A 318 -29.24 -20.58 -20.48
C ASN A 318 -28.39 -20.31 -21.75
N SER A 319 -27.39 -19.43 -21.67
CA SER A 319 -26.29 -19.42 -22.63
C SER A 319 -25.32 -20.53 -22.20
N SER A 320 -25.51 -21.70 -22.80
CA SER A 320 -24.56 -22.82 -22.83
C SER A 320 -23.90 -23.17 -21.49
N THR A 321 -24.57 -24.01 -20.70
CA THR A 321 -23.86 -24.91 -19.80
C THR A 321 -22.98 -25.84 -20.63
N ASN A 322 -21.72 -25.46 -20.83
CA ASN A 322 -20.69 -26.45 -21.13
C ASN A 322 -20.61 -27.36 -19.89
N ASN A 323 -20.87 -28.66 -20.08
CA ASN A 323 -20.97 -29.69 -19.04
C ASN A 323 -19.62 -30.00 -18.33
N GLY A 324 -18.75 -29.01 -18.13
CA GLY A 324 -17.42 -29.16 -17.53
C GLY A 324 -16.96 -28.03 -16.60
N ASP A 325 -17.72 -26.94 -16.43
CA ASP A 325 -17.29 -25.82 -15.57
C ASP A 325 -17.49 -26.15 -14.08
N THR A 326 -16.42 -26.09 -13.29
CA THR A 326 -16.48 -26.32 -11.83
C THR A 326 -16.92 -25.03 -11.12
N VAL A 327 -17.92 -25.11 -10.23
CA VAL A 327 -18.39 -23.96 -9.44
C VAL A 327 -17.60 -23.89 -8.13
N SER A 328 -16.99 -22.74 -7.84
CA SER A 328 -16.25 -22.52 -6.59
C SER A 328 -17.17 -22.50 -5.37
N ALA A 329 -16.63 -22.88 -4.20
CA ALA A 329 -17.35 -22.72 -2.94
C ALA A 329 -17.67 -21.25 -2.64
N SER A 330 -16.80 -20.32 -3.04
CA SER A 330 -17.03 -18.87 -2.91
C SER A 330 -18.27 -18.39 -3.69
N GLN A 331 -18.54 -18.97 -4.88
CA GLN A 331 -19.79 -18.73 -5.60
C GLN A 331 -20.99 -19.20 -4.78
N LYS A 332 -20.91 -20.40 -4.20
CA LYS A 332 -21.99 -21.00 -3.40
C LYS A 332 -22.31 -20.17 -2.16
N PHE A 333 -21.28 -19.74 -1.41
CA PHE A 333 -21.43 -18.95 -0.18
C PHE A 333 -21.55 -17.45 -0.41
N GLN A 334 -21.49 -17.03 -1.69
CA GLN A 334 -21.72 -15.66 -2.14
C GLN A 334 -20.74 -14.64 -1.55
N ARG A 335 -19.48 -15.04 -1.36
CA ARG A 335 -18.46 -14.23 -0.68
C ARG A 335 -17.11 -14.31 -1.36
N PHE A 336 -16.33 -13.24 -1.27
CA PHE A 336 -14.90 -13.25 -1.62
C PHE A 336 -14.16 -12.11 -0.93
N MET A 337 -12.83 -12.19 -0.89
CA MET A 337 -12.04 -11.07 -0.42
C MET A 337 -12.13 -9.89 -1.42
N ILE A 338 -11.99 -8.70 -0.89
CA ILE A 338 -11.61 -7.53 -1.69
C ILE A 338 -10.09 -7.46 -1.59
N TYR A 339 -9.42 -7.48 -2.74
CA TYR A 339 -7.98 -7.53 -2.77
C TYR A 339 -7.37 -6.17 -2.45
N VAL A 340 -6.68 -6.09 -1.31
CA VAL A 340 -5.95 -4.89 -0.90
C VAL A 340 -4.63 -4.86 -1.68
N HIS A 341 -4.61 -4.11 -2.77
CA HIS A 341 -3.40 -3.81 -3.54
C HIS A 341 -2.77 -2.47 -3.15
N ALA A 342 -3.40 -1.71 -2.25
CA ALA A 342 -2.88 -0.46 -1.72
C ALA A 342 -1.41 -0.53 -1.25
N LYS A 343 -0.71 0.61 -1.30
CA LYS A 343 0.60 0.84 -0.67
C LYS A 343 0.63 2.23 -0.04
N GLY A 344 -0.11 2.39 1.06
CA GLY A 344 -0.31 3.67 1.72
C GLY A 344 -0.11 3.64 3.22
N MET A 345 0.24 4.80 3.78
CA MET A 345 0.32 5.04 5.22
C MET A 345 -0.17 6.46 5.53
N ILE A 346 -1.06 6.59 6.50
CA ILE A 346 -1.52 7.85 7.08
C ILE A 346 -1.02 7.92 8.51
N VAL A 347 -0.45 9.06 8.89
CA VAL A 347 0.09 9.33 10.21
C VAL A 347 -0.59 10.55 10.80
N ASP A 348 -1.24 10.35 11.95
CA ASP A 348 -1.84 11.40 12.78
C ASP A 348 -2.84 12.33 12.03
N ASP A 349 -3.45 11.86 10.94
CA ASP A 349 -4.28 12.67 10.03
C ASP A 349 -3.61 13.93 9.46
N GLU A 350 -2.29 14.04 9.57
CA GLU A 350 -1.48 15.18 9.14
C GLU A 350 -0.65 14.85 7.90
N TYR A 351 -0.09 13.64 7.87
CA TYR A 351 0.84 13.19 6.83
C TYR A 351 0.33 11.93 6.14
N VAL A 352 0.50 11.88 4.83
CA VAL A 352 0.15 10.73 3.99
C VAL A 352 1.33 10.32 3.13
N MET A 353 1.56 9.02 3.00
CA MET A 353 2.53 8.43 2.08
C MET A 353 1.80 7.44 1.17
N LEU A 354 2.02 7.54 -0.13
CA LEU A 354 1.37 6.74 -1.17
C LEU A 354 2.36 6.41 -2.29
N GLY A 355 2.33 5.19 -2.82
CA GLY A 355 3.23 4.81 -3.91
C GLY A 355 3.00 3.39 -4.41
N SER A 356 4.06 2.80 -4.94
CA SER A 356 4.07 1.41 -5.42
C SER A 356 4.71 0.42 -4.42
N ALA A 357 5.46 0.93 -3.43
CA ALA A 357 6.30 0.12 -2.55
C ALA A 357 5.51 -0.64 -1.48
N ASN A 358 5.60 -1.96 -1.53
CA ASN A 358 5.09 -2.85 -0.51
C ASN A 358 5.92 -2.79 0.78
N ILE A 359 5.33 -3.16 1.92
CA ILE A 359 6.10 -3.42 3.14
C ILE A 359 6.64 -4.85 3.06
N ASN A 360 7.68 -5.01 2.24
CA ASN A 360 8.47 -6.23 2.09
C ASN A 360 9.91 -5.87 1.67
N GLN A 361 10.81 -6.83 1.66
CA GLN A 361 12.19 -6.57 1.29
C GLN A 361 12.35 -6.25 -0.19
N ARG A 362 11.56 -6.90 -1.05
CA ARG A 362 11.52 -6.66 -2.50
C ARG A 362 11.35 -5.17 -2.85
N SER A 363 10.41 -4.48 -2.22
CA SER A 363 10.14 -3.06 -2.48
C SER A 363 11.04 -2.12 -1.68
N LEU A 364 11.44 -2.46 -0.45
CA LEU A 364 12.15 -1.52 0.45
C LEU A 364 13.68 -1.62 0.41
N ALA A 365 14.23 -2.66 -0.23
CA ALA A 365 15.69 -2.83 -0.28
C ALA A 365 16.41 -1.81 -1.18
N GLY A 366 15.73 -1.14 -2.10
CA GLY A 366 16.32 -0.22 -3.10
C GLY A 366 17.05 -0.89 -4.26
N SER A 367 17.64 -2.06 -4.03
CA SER A 367 18.41 -2.83 -5.03
C SER A 367 17.72 -4.12 -5.49
N ARG A 368 16.40 -4.21 -5.30
CA ARG A 368 15.56 -5.34 -5.74
C ARG A 368 14.60 -4.80 -6.81
N ASP A 369 13.34 -4.57 -6.45
CA ASP A 369 12.40 -3.93 -7.38
C ASP A 369 12.56 -2.41 -7.34
N THR A 370 12.27 -1.75 -8.46
CA THR A 370 12.29 -0.29 -8.53
C THR A 370 10.94 0.29 -8.17
N GLU A 371 10.88 1.14 -7.15
CA GLU A 371 9.63 1.70 -6.62
C GLU A 371 9.66 3.22 -6.60
N ILE A 372 8.47 3.82 -6.57
CA ILE A 372 8.28 5.26 -6.36
C ILE A 372 7.14 5.51 -5.37
N ALA A 373 7.29 6.53 -4.54
CA ALA A 373 6.26 6.99 -3.62
C ALA A 373 6.34 8.52 -3.48
N MET A 374 5.27 9.11 -2.97
CA MET A 374 5.25 10.46 -2.44
C MET A 374 4.91 10.43 -0.95
N GLY A 375 5.44 11.41 -0.22
CA GLY A 375 4.93 11.80 1.08
C GLY A 375 4.46 13.24 1.02
N ALA A 376 3.35 13.52 1.68
CA ALA A 376 2.74 14.84 1.63
C ALA A 376 2.05 15.19 2.95
N TYR A 377 2.06 16.48 3.27
CA TYR A 377 1.26 17.07 4.34
C TYR A 377 0.80 18.46 3.94
N GLN A 378 -0.23 18.95 4.61
CA GLN A 378 -0.72 20.32 4.44
C GLN A 378 -0.14 21.20 5.56
N PRO A 379 0.71 22.20 5.28
CA PRO A 379 1.38 22.97 6.32
C PRO A 379 0.45 23.72 7.28
N HIS A 380 -0.77 24.04 6.82
CA HIS A 380 -1.79 24.72 7.62
C HIS A 380 -2.72 23.76 8.37
N HIS A 381 -2.59 22.44 8.17
CA HIS A 381 -3.38 21.41 8.82
C HIS A 381 -2.46 20.42 9.54
N THR A 382 -1.70 20.93 10.51
CA THR A 382 -0.82 20.15 11.38
C THR A 382 -1.23 20.30 12.84
N TRP A 383 -0.92 19.31 13.68
CA TRP A 383 -1.18 19.36 15.12
C TRP A 383 -0.54 20.60 15.76
N SER A 384 0.69 20.90 15.37
CA SER A 384 1.46 22.04 15.88
C SER A 384 0.87 23.41 15.51
N LYS A 385 0.25 23.55 14.31
CA LYS A 385 -0.34 24.81 13.84
C LYS A 385 -1.78 24.99 14.30
N LYS A 386 -2.55 23.91 14.37
CA LYS A 386 -3.97 23.95 14.75
C LYS A 386 -4.19 23.93 16.26
N ASN A 387 -3.19 23.55 17.05
CA ASN A 387 -3.33 23.29 18.50
C ASN A 387 -4.46 22.29 18.80
N GLY A 388 -4.61 21.30 17.92
CA GLY A 388 -5.68 20.29 17.96
C GLY A 388 -5.67 19.43 16.70
N HIS A 389 -6.57 18.45 16.64
CA HIS A 389 -6.62 17.45 15.57
C HIS A 389 -6.75 18.10 14.18
N PRO A 390 -5.81 17.84 13.25
CA PRO A 390 -5.84 18.43 11.93
C PRO A 390 -6.99 17.85 11.10
N HIS A 391 -7.96 18.69 10.75
CA HIS A 391 -9.05 18.35 9.84
C HIS A 391 -8.76 18.88 8.43
N GLY A 392 -7.69 18.35 7.82
CA GLY A 392 -7.31 18.62 6.43
C GLY A 392 -7.86 17.57 5.46
N TRP A 393 -7.32 17.55 4.25
CA TRP A 393 -7.61 16.53 3.25
C TRP A 393 -7.10 15.14 3.65
N VAL A 394 -5.99 15.06 4.41
CA VAL A 394 -5.49 13.76 4.91
C VAL A 394 -6.52 13.12 5.85
N TYR A 395 -7.04 13.90 6.82
CA TYR A 395 -8.19 13.51 7.65
C TYR A 395 -9.40 13.10 6.81
N GLY A 396 -9.79 13.93 5.84
CA GLY A 396 -10.96 13.66 5.00
C GLY A 396 -10.82 12.37 4.18
N TYR A 397 -9.62 12.12 3.64
CA TYR A 397 -9.30 10.92 2.90
C TYR A 397 -9.36 9.68 3.80
N ARG A 398 -8.78 9.74 5.00
CA ARG A 398 -8.83 8.66 6.00
C ARG A 398 -10.26 8.38 6.46
N MET A 399 -11.07 9.41 6.72
CA MET A 399 -12.51 9.25 7.01
C MET A 399 -13.26 8.61 5.85
N SER A 400 -12.93 8.96 4.59
CA SER A 400 -13.55 8.36 3.39
C SER A 400 -13.23 6.87 3.27
N LEU A 401 -11.96 6.48 3.44
CA LEU A 401 -11.55 5.07 3.47
C LEU A 401 -12.25 4.32 4.60
N TRP A 402 -12.37 4.93 5.78
CA TRP A 402 -13.09 4.29 6.89
C TRP A 402 -14.59 4.19 6.64
N ALA A 403 -15.21 5.17 5.97
CA ALA A 403 -16.62 5.08 5.60
C ALA A 403 -16.88 3.93 4.61
N GLU A 404 -15.99 3.75 3.63
CA GLU A 404 -15.99 2.62 2.71
C GLU A 404 -15.82 1.29 3.45
N HIS A 405 -14.77 1.16 4.26
CA HIS A 405 -14.44 -0.10 4.93
C HIS A 405 -15.41 -0.46 6.05
N MET A 406 -15.91 0.52 6.82
CA MET A 406 -16.82 0.26 7.93
C MET A 406 -18.29 0.24 7.51
N GLY A 407 -18.64 0.83 6.36
CA GLY A 407 -20.02 1.02 5.91
C GLY A 407 -20.83 2.05 6.74
N VAL A 408 -20.18 2.69 7.71
CA VAL A 408 -20.78 3.67 8.62
C VAL A 408 -19.76 4.75 8.98
N ILE A 409 -20.26 5.91 9.42
CA ILE A 409 -19.46 6.95 10.06
C ILE A 409 -19.87 7.00 11.54
N ASN A 410 -18.88 6.98 12.44
CA ASN A 410 -19.08 7.10 13.87
C ASN A 410 -18.22 8.24 14.42
N ASP A 411 -18.71 8.93 15.45
CA ASP A 411 -17.97 10.01 16.10
C ASP A 411 -16.64 9.55 16.70
N CYS A 412 -16.55 8.32 17.22
CA CYS A 412 -15.27 7.80 17.74
C CYS A 412 -14.18 7.69 16.67
N PHE A 413 -14.54 7.60 15.38
CA PHE A 413 -13.56 7.56 14.27
C PHE A 413 -12.84 8.89 14.07
N LYS A 414 -13.30 9.96 14.74
CA LYS A 414 -12.61 11.24 14.77
C LYS A 414 -11.37 11.19 15.65
N ASP A 415 -11.27 10.26 16.59
CA ASP A 415 -10.14 10.10 17.51
C ASP A 415 -9.55 8.67 17.39
N PRO A 416 -8.83 8.36 16.30
CA PRO A 416 -8.41 7.00 15.97
C PRO A 416 -7.46 6.38 17.00
N GLU A 417 -6.74 7.18 17.76
CA GLU A 417 -5.90 6.67 18.84
C GLU A 417 -6.74 6.16 20.02
N SER A 418 -7.97 6.64 20.21
CA SER A 418 -8.75 6.34 21.41
C SER A 418 -9.05 4.83 21.54
N LEU A 419 -9.12 4.34 22.79
CA LEU A 419 -9.47 2.93 23.04
C LEU A 419 -10.90 2.62 22.62
N ASP A 420 -11.80 3.61 22.71
CA ASP A 420 -13.19 3.49 22.27
C ASP A 420 -13.28 3.29 20.76
N CYS A 421 -12.51 4.08 19.99
CA CYS A 421 -12.38 3.89 18.54
C CYS A 421 -11.86 2.48 18.22
N VAL A 422 -10.75 2.06 18.84
CA VAL A 422 -10.17 0.72 18.62
C VAL A 422 -11.19 -0.39 18.87
N LYS A 423 -11.91 -0.33 20.00
CA LYS A 423 -12.93 -1.31 20.34
C LYS A 423 -14.09 -1.31 19.35
N THR A 424 -14.54 -0.14 18.91
CA THR A 424 -15.61 -0.01 17.92
C THR A 424 -15.19 -0.58 16.56
N VAL A 425 -14.00 -0.23 16.08
CA VAL A 425 -13.42 -0.73 14.84
C VAL A 425 -13.23 -2.25 14.90
N ASN A 426 -12.68 -2.78 16.00
CA ASN A 426 -12.53 -4.21 16.22
C ASN A 426 -13.89 -4.92 16.23
N LYS A 427 -14.89 -4.35 16.90
CA LYS A 427 -16.24 -4.91 16.98
C LYS A 427 -16.90 -5.02 15.61
N ILE A 428 -16.83 -3.97 14.79
CA ILE A 428 -17.33 -3.99 13.41
C ILE A 428 -16.60 -5.06 12.60
N ALA A 429 -15.27 -5.12 12.70
CA ALA A 429 -14.45 -6.07 11.95
C ALA A 429 -14.70 -7.54 12.36
N GLU A 430 -14.94 -7.80 13.64
CA GLU A 430 -15.30 -9.13 14.17
C GLU A 430 -16.71 -9.55 13.74
N ASP A 431 -17.68 -8.64 13.79
CA ASP A 431 -19.05 -8.90 13.35
C ASP A 431 -19.12 -9.14 11.84
N ASN A 432 -18.37 -8.37 11.04
CA ASN A 432 -18.24 -8.60 9.61
C ASN A 432 -17.55 -9.94 9.32
N TRP A 433 -16.48 -10.32 10.04
CA TRP A 433 -15.86 -11.64 9.87
C TRP A 433 -16.84 -12.78 10.18
N LYS A 434 -17.63 -12.65 11.26
CA LYS A 434 -18.68 -13.61 11.61
C LYS A 434 -19.73 -13.73 10.50
N ASN A 435 -20.19 -12.60 9.96
CA ASN A 435 -21.18 -12.59 8.87
C ASN A 435 -20.60 -13.09 7.55
N TYR A 436 -19.33 -12.79 7.27
CA TYR A 436 -18.60 -13.30 6.11
C TYR A 436 -18.50 -14.81 6.16
N THR A 437 -18.19 -15.37 7.33
CA THR A 437 -17.97 -16.82 7.52
C THR A 437 -19.24 -17.65 7.72
N ALA A 438 -20.38 -17.01 8.01
CA ALA A 438 -21.66 -17.69 8.24
C ALA A 438 -22.11 -18.58 7.08
N GLU A 439 -22.68 -19.76 7.39
CA GLU A 439 -23.18 -20.72 6.40
C GLU A 439 -24.29 -20.10 5.54
N GLU A 440 -25.29 -19.49 6.18
CA GLU A 440 -26.37 -18.76 5.52
C GLU A 440 -25.93 -17.35 5.14
N PHE A 441 -26.51 -16.84 4.04
CA PHE A 441 -26.23 -15.47 3.59
C PHE A 441 -26.61 -14.46 4.67
N THR A 442 -25.61 -13.72 5.14
CA THR A 442 -25.77 -12.60 6.07
C THR A 442 -25.04 -11.39 5.50
N PRO A 443 -25.69 -10.23 5.32
CA PRO A 443 -25.02 -9.05 4.80
C PRO A 443 -23.92 -8.57 5.75
N LEU A 444 -22.87 -8.00 5.19
CA LEU A 444 -21.86 -7.28 5.95
C LEU A 444 -22.33 -5.84 6.19
N LEU A 445 -21.88 -5.20 7.27
CA LEU A 445 -22.11 -3.77 7.48
C LEU A 445 -21.27 -2.93 6.51
N GLY A 446 -20.03 -3.35 6.33
CA GLY A 446 -19.04 -2.80 5.40
C GLY A 446 -18.05 -3.89 5.00
N HIS A 447 -16.87 -3.51 4.56
CA HIS A 447 -15.86 -4.43 4.01
C HIS A 447 -14.80 -4.90 5.00
N LEU A 448 -14.56 -4.15 6.09
CA LEU A 448 -13.49 -4.45 7.03
C LEU A 448 -13.80 -5.70 7.82
N MET A 449 -12.86 -6.64 7.84
CA MET A 449 -12.90 -7.86 8.61
C MET A 449 -11.65 -7.99 9.47
N LYS A 450 -11.81 -8.55 10.67
CA LYS A 450 -10.67 -8.88 11.51
C LYS A 450 -9.81 -9.91 10.78
N TYR A 451 -8.50 -9.69 10.69
CA TYR A 451 -7.63 -10.72 10.08
C TYR A 451 -7.73 -12.01 10.91
N PRO A 452 -7.88 -13.20 10.30
CA PRO A 452 -8.35 -14.42 11.00
C PRO A 452 -7.28 -15.12 11.85
N ILE A 453 -6.69 -14.38 12.78
CA ILE A 453 -5.70 -14.82 13.76
C ILE A 453 -6.19 -14.51 15.17
N SER A 454 -5.73 -15.30 16.14
CA SER A 454 -5.91 -15.07 17.56
C SER A 454 -4.59 -14.65 18.18
N ILE A 455 -4.65 -13.68 19.09
CA ILE A 455 -3.50 -13.15 19.83
C ILE A 455 -3.76 -13.37 21.32
N ASP A 456 -2.85 -14.05 22.01
CA ASP A 456 -2.93 -14.18 23.47
C ASP A 456 -2.26 -13.01 24.22
N ALA A 457 -2.43 -12.98 25.54
CA ALA A 457 -1.81 -11.96 26.41
C ALA A 457 -0.26 -11.99 26.43
N ASN A 458 0.37 -13.04 25.88
CA ASN A 458 1.82 -13.13 25.72
C ASN A 458 2.28 -12.63 24.33
N GLY A 459 1.36 -12.25 23.45
CA GLY A 459 1.64 -11.89 22.06
C GLY A 459 1.81 -13.10 21.15
N LYS A 460 1.38 -14.30 21.57
CA LYS A 460 1.38 -15.49 20.71
C LYS A 460 0.29 -15.38 19.66
N VAL A 461 0.69 -15.50 18.40
CA VAL A 461 -0.16 -15.55 17.22
C VAL A 461 -0.49 -17.00 16.91
N SER A 462 -1.78 -17.31 16.78
CA SER A 462 -2.27 -18.57 16.21
C SER A 462 -3.36 -18.28 15.18
N SER A 463 -3.71 -19.26 14.36
CA SER A 463 -4.93 -19.15 13.56
C SER A 463 -6.15 -18.99 14.48
N LEU A 464 -7.19 -18.32 14.00
CA LEU A 464 -8.47 -18.28 14.68
C LEU A 464 -9.06 -19.72 14.74
N PRO A 465 -9.54 -20.20 15.90
CA PRO A 465 -10.04 -21.58 16.02
C PRO A 465 -11.14 -21.91 15.01
N GLY A 466 -11.00 -23.01 14.27
CA GLY A 466 -11.94 -23.43 13.22
C GLY A 466 -11.71 -22.74 11.87
N PHE A 467 -10.73 -21.83 11.79
CA PHE A 467 -10.32 -21.11 10.58
C PHE A 467 -8.80 -21.23 10.38
N GLU A 468 -8.26 -22.44 10.57
CA GLU A 468 -6.85 -22.73 10.30
C GLU A 468 -6.50 -22.56 8.81
N SER A 469 -7.51 -22.71 7.93
CA SER A 469 -7.43 -22.44 6.50
C SER A 469 -8.45 -21.40 6.06
N PHE A 470 -8.19 -20.72 4.93
CA PHE A 470 -9.12 -19.71 4.42
C PHE A 470 -10.46 -20.34 3.98
N PRO A 471 -11.59 -19.66 4.25
CA PRO A 471 -12.90 -20.15 3.83
C PRO A 471 -12.96 -20.34 2.31
N ASP A 472 -13.57 -21.43 1.85
CA ASP A 472 -13.86 -21.77 0.45
C ASP A 472 -12.68 -22.11 -0.46
N VAL A 473 -11.51 -21.53 -0.22
CA VAL A 473 -10.33 -21.63 -1.11
C VAL A 473 -9.19 -22.47 -0.52
N GLY A 474 -9.24 -22.79 0.77
CA GLY A 474 -8.19 -23.54 1.46
C GLY A 474 -6.88 -22.75 1.62
N GLY A 475 -5.78 -23.45 1.90
CA GLY A 475 -4.50 -22.83 2.26
C GLY A 475 -4.50 -22.33 3.70
N LYS A 476 -3.39 -22.51 4.42
CA LYS A 476 -3.30 -22.15 5.85
C LYS A 476 -3.22 -20.63 6.01
N VAL A 477 -3.94 -20.09 7.00
CA VAL A 477 -3.94 -18.65 7.30
C VAL A 477 -2.56 -18.14 7.70
N LEU A 478 -1.83 -18.91 8.50
CA LEU A 478 -0.45 -18.61 8.91
C LEU A 478 0.60 -19.19 7.96
N GLY A 479 0.17 -19.68 6.80
CA GLY A 479 1.06 -20.22 5.78
C GLY A 479 1.83 -21.47 6.21
N SER A 480 2.85 -21.79 5.42
CA SER A 480 3.81 -22.86 5.70
C SER A 480 5.12 -22.62 4.98
N ARG A 481 6.23 -23.04 5.59
CA ARG A 481 7.54 -23.01 4.92
C ARG A 481 7.61 -23.94 3.73
N SER A 482 8.44 -23.53 2.78
CA SER A 482 8.77 -24.31 1.59
C SER A 482 10.28 -24.41 1.37
N THR A 483 10.68 -24.99 0.24
CA THR A 483 12.07 -25.05 -0.24
C THR A 483 12.42 -23.90 -1.19
N LEU A 484 11.50 -22.96 -1.44
CA LEU A 484 11.79 -21.80 -2.27
C LEU A 484 12.88 -20.93 -1.61
N PRO A 485 13.76 -20.31 -2.41
CA PRO A 485 14.71 -19.33 -1.89
C PRO A 485 13.98 -18.15 -1.23
N ASP A 486 14.31 -17.87 0.03
CA ASP A 486 13.68 -16.80 0.83
C ASP A 486 13.71 -15.44 0.12
N ALA A 487 14.74 -15.16 -0.68
CA ALA A 487 14.85 -13.93 -1.47
C ALA A 487 13.73 -13.71 -2.51
N LEU A 488 12.99 -14.76 -2.90
CA LEU A 488 11.86 -14.65 -3.83
C LEU A 488 10.56 -14.24 -3.14
N THR A 489 10.42 -14.59 -1.85
CA THR A 489 9.17 -14.48 -1.08
C THR A 489 9.26 -13.47 0.08
N THR A 490 10.42 -12.83 0.28
CA THR A 490 10.68 -11.80 1.32
C THR A 490 10.57 -10.35 0.85
#